data_AF-A0A1W2FZ07-F1
#
_entry.id   AF-A0A1W2FZ07-F1
#
_cell.length_a   1.000
_cell.length_b   1.000
_cell.length_c   1.000
_cell.angle_alpha   90.00
_cell.angle_beta   90.00
_cell.angle_gamma   90.00
#
_symmetry.space_group_name_H-M   'P 1'
#
loop_
_entity.id
_entity.type
_entity.pdbx_description
1 polymer ?
#
loop_
_entity_poly.entity_id
_entity_poly.type
_entity_poly.pdbx_seq_one_letter_code
_entity_poly.pdbx_strand_id
1 'polypeptide(L)'
;MTINRPWRPDQWLPTLVAMAPMLRELDKDPELGLLGYELTIGLRGPTLVQYWSSLEKLYAYASKSDAEHRPAWAKFNRRAAKAKGAVGVWHETYAVDKHESVYVETPRMGLAKATEHVEVVRNSARERIAVTR
;
A
#
# COMPACT_ATOMS: atom_id res chain seq x y z
N MET A 1 -6.44 -5.16 -4.62
CA MET A 1 -7.28 -5.57 -5.78
C MET A 1 -8.28 -6.62 -5.33
N THR A 2 -9.37 -6.85 -6.05
CA THR A 2 -10.26 -7.98 -5.82
C THR A 2 -10.26 -8.96 -6.99
N ILE A 3 -10.27 -10.26 -6.70
CA ILE A 3 -10.37 -11.34 -7.68
C ILE A 3 -11.81 -11.84 -7.66
N ASN A 4 -12.61 -11.37 -8.63
CA ASN A 4 -14.04 -11.69 -8.69
C ASN A 4 -14.31 -12.96 -9.51
N ARG A 5 -13.39 -13.32 -10.42
CA ARG A 5 -13.43 -14.54 -11.24
C ARG A 5 -12.10 -15.29 -11.14
N PRO A 6 -11.90 -16.16 -10.13
CA PRO A 6 -10.61 -16.80 -9.88
C PRO A 6 -10.14 -17.67 -11.05
N TRP A 7 -11.05 -18.25 -11.83
CA TRP A 7 -10.76 -19.04 -13.03
C TRP A 7 -10.27 -18.23 -14.24
N ARG A 8 -10.07 -16.91 -14.10
CA ARG A 8 -9.54 -16.01 -15.15
C ARG A 8 -8.15 -15.46 -14.79
N PRO A 9 -7.12 -16.32 -14.66
CA PRO A 9 -5.75 -15.87 -14.34
C PRO A 9 -5.19 -14.91 -15.39
N ASP A 10 -5.65 -15.01 -16.64
CA ASP A 10 -5.37 -14.06 -17.72
C ASP A 10 -5.75 -12.61 -17.39
N GLN A 11 -6.67 -12.39 -16.45
CA GLN A 11 -7.15 -11.08 -16.05
C GLN A 11 -6.51 -10.57 -14.74
N TRP A 12 -6.41 -11.43 -13.71
CA TRP A 12 -5.93 -10.99 -12.40
C TRP A 12 -4.40 -11.10 -12.24
N LEU A 13 -3.73 -12.09 -12.84
CA LEU A 13 -2.30 -12.29 -12.67
C LEU A 13 -1.46 -11.11 -13.22
N PRO A 14 -1.76 -10.54 -14.41
CA PRO A 14 -1.01 -9.38 -14.91
C PRO A 14 -1.15 -8.14 -14.03
N THR A 15 -2.28 -7.99 -13.32
CA THR A 15 -2.51 -6.89 -12.38
C THR A 15 -1.67 -7.07 -11.12
N LEU A 16 -1.59 -8.31 -10.60
CA LEU A 16 -0.76 -8.65 -9.45
C LEU A 16 0.74 -8.42 -9.73
N VAL A 17 1.23 -8.93 -10.86
CA VAL A 17 2.65 -8.83 -11.24
C VAL A 17 3.07 -7.38 -11.51
N ALA A 18 2.14 -6.51 -11.92
CA ALA A 18 2.43 -5.10 -12.20
C ALA A 18 2.83 -4.29 -10.95
N MET A 19 2.57 -4.77 -9.73
CA MET A 19 2.99 -4.08 -8.50
C MET A 19 4.48 -4.25 -8.19
N ALA A 20 5.09 -5.38 -8.58
CA ALA A 20 6.49 -5.65 -8.27
C ALA A 20 7.48 -4.60 -8.82
N PRO A 21 7.42 -4.14 -10.08
CA PRO A 21 8.31 -3.09 -10.57
C PRO A 21 8.06 -1.73 -9.88
N MET A 22 6.79 -1.40 -9.60
CA MET A 22 6.40 -0.18 -8.89
C MET A 22 7.02 -0.12 -7.49
N LEU A 23 6.89 -1.21 -6.72
CA LEU A 23 7.48 -1.29 -5.39
C LEU A 23 9.02 -1.22 -5.43
N ARG A 24 9.65 -1.87 -6.42
CA ARG A 24 11.10 -1.78 -6.59
C ARG A 24 11.59 -0.38 -6.96
N GLU A 25 10.81 0.36 -7.73
CA GLU A 25 11.11 1.76 -8.06
C GLU A 25 11.05 2.62 -6.78
N LEU A 26 9.98 2.46 -6.00
CA LEU A 26 9.80 3.18 -4.73
C LEU A 26 10.87 2.83 -3.68
N ASP A 27 11.25 1.55 -3.56
CA ASP A 27 12.30 1.10 -2.62
C ASP A 27 13.69 1.64 -2.99
N LYS A 28 13.95 1.90 -4.27
CA LYS A 28 15.26 2.39 -4.75
C LYS A 28 15.45 3.88 -4.54
N ASP A 29 14.36 4.64 -4.48
CA ASP A 29 14.40 6.09 -4.38
C ASP A 29 13.52 6.58 -3.22
N PRO A 30 14.11 6.71 -2.01
CA PRO A 30 13.41 7.24 -0.84
C PRO A 30 12.82 8.64 -1.05
N GLU A 31 13.32 9.42 -2.01
CA GLU A 31 12.78 10.74 -2.30
C GLU A 31 11.38 10.69 -2.91
N LEU A 32 10.99 9.55 -3.47
CA LEU A 32 9.61 9.32 -3.91
C LEU A 32 8.62 9.24 -2.74
N GLY A 33 9.10 9.02 -1.51
CA GLY A 33 8.31 9.19 -0.28
C GLY A 33 7.58 7.96 0.23
N LEU A 34 7.83 6.77 -0.33
CA LEU A 34 7.36 5.52 0.27
C LEU A 34 8.25 5.18 1.47
N LEU A 35 7.65 5.09 2.66
CA LEU A 35 8.34 4.69 3.89
C LEU A 35 8.38 3.17 4.08
N GLY A 36 7.43 2.47 3.47
CA GLY A 36 7.36 1.02 3.51
C GLY A 36 5.98 0.52 3.09
N TYR A 37 5.85 -0.80 3.02
CA TYR A 37 4.61 -1.45 2.65
C TYR A 37 4.47 -2.84 3.28
N GLU A 38 3.23 -3.33 3.36
CA GLU A 38 2.90 -4.69 3.77
C GLU A 38 1.91 -5.29 2.75
N LEU A 39 2.21 -6.49 2.28
CA LEU A 39 1.31 -7.26 1.42
C LEU A 39 0.58 -8.30 2.26
N THR A 40 -0.75 -8.22 2.28
CA THR A 40 -1.61 -9.19 2.96
C THR A 40 -2.52 -9.88 1.94
N ILE A 41 -2.85 -11.15 2.18
CA ILE A 41 -3.78 -11.91 1.33
C ILE A 41 -5.08 -12.10 2.10
N GLY A 42 -6.15 -11.47 1.63
CA GLY A 42 -7.49 -11.64 2.17
C GLY A 42 -8.36 -12.54 1.29
N LEU A 43 -9.59 -12.80 1.74
CA LEU A 43 -10.57 -13.64 1.04
C LEU A 43 -10.86 -13.18 -0.40
N ARG A 44 -10.83 -11.86 -0.63
CA ARG A 44 -11.09 -11.27 -1.95
C ARG A 44 -9.82 -11.04 -2.78
N GLY A 45 -8.65 -11.40 -2.28
CA GLY A 45 -7.37 -11.22 -2.96
C GLY A 45 -6.38 -10.35 -2.16
N PRO A 46 -5.29 -9.92 -2.81
CA PRO A 46 -4.21 -9.19 -2.14
C PRO A 46 -4.57 -7.74 -1.84
N THR A 47 -4.17 -7.31 -0.65
CA THR A 47 -4.22 -5.93 -0.15
C THR A 47 -2.80 -5.45 0.15
N LEU A 48 -2.43 -4.33 -0.47
CA LEU A 48 -1.15 -3.67 -0.24
C LEU A 48 -1.39 -2.45 0.66
N VAL A 49 -0.86 -2.49 1.87
CA VAL A 49 -0.83 -1.35 2.78
C VAL A 49 0.47 -0.60 2.52
N GLN A 50 0.40 0.71 2.34
CA GLN A 50 1.56 1.55 2.04
C GLN A 50 1.64 2.69 3.05
N TYR A 51 2.84 2.98 3.51
CA TYR A 51 3.14 4.08 4.41
C TYR A 51 3.90 5.14 3.62
N TRP A 52 3.39 6.37 3.61
CA TRP A 52 3.94 7.47 2.84
C TRP A 52 4.34 8.61 3.76
N SER A 53 5.44 9.29 3.43
CA SER A 53 5.94 10.41 4.21
C SER A 53 5.07 11.66 4.08
N SER A 54 4.35 11.81 2.96
CA SER A 54 3.37 12.87 2.77
C SER A 54 2.36 12.53 1.68
N LEU A 55 1.18 13.15 1.78
CA LEU A 55 0.13 13.06 0.76
C LEU A 55 0.59 13.65 -0.58
N GLU A 56 1.42 14.70 -0.52
CA GLU A 56 2.01 15.33 -1.70
C GLU A 56 2.91 14.36 -2.48
N LYS A 57 3.85 13.69 -1.80
CA LYS A 57 4.75 12.72 -2.45
C LYS A 57 3.98 11.53 -3.03
N LEU A 58 2.96 11.04 -2.34
CA LEU A 58 2.04 10.01 -2.87
C LEU A 58 1.38 10.45 -4.19
N TYR A 59 0.79 11.65 -4.23
CA TYR A 59 0.11 12.11 -5.44
C TYR A 59 1.09 12.50 -6.56
N ALA A 60 2.25 13.04 -6.21
CA ALA A 60 3.33 13.29 -7.16
C ALA A 60 3.73 11.99 -7.85
N TYR A 61 4.00 10.92 -7.08
CA TYR A 61 4.33 9.61 -7.63
C TYR A 61 3.20 9.04 -8.49
N ALA A 62 1.96 9.05 -7.99
CA ALA A 62 0.82 8.49 -8.69
C ALA A 62 0.54 9.19 -10.05
N SER A 63 0.85 10.48 -10.15
CA SER A 63 0.64 11.29 -11.36
C SER A 63 1.85 11.39 -12.29
N LYS A 64 3.05 11.01 -11.83
CA LYS A 64 4.33 11.10 -12.54
C LYS A 64 4.31 10.33 -13.87
N SER A 65 4.67 11.01 -14.97
CA SER A 65 4.57 10.46 -16.33
C SER A 65 5.57 9.36 -16.65
N ASP A 66 6.73 9.43 -16.03
CA ASP A 66 7.91 8.57 -16.22
C ASP A 66 8.07 7.52 -15.11
N ALA A 67 7.13 7.42 -14.17
CA ALA A 67 7.10 6.38 -13.14
C ALA A 67 6.34 5.13 -13.59
N GLU A 68 6.59 4.00 -12.94
CA GLU A 68 5.96 2.70 -13.26
C GLU A 68 4.43 2.70 -13.06
N HIS A 69 3.89 3.61 -12.24
CA HIS A 69 2.48 3.64 -11.89
C HIS A 69 1.54 3.88 -13.08
N ARG A 70 1.74 4.96 -13.84
CA ARG A 70 0.86 5.29 -14.97
C ARG A 70 0.78 4.22 -16.06
N PRO A 71 1.89 3.66 -16.57
CA PRO A 71 1.81 2.62 -17.60
C PRO A 71 1.16 1.35 -17.04
N ALA A 72 1.40 0.99 -15.78
CA ALA A 72 0.71 -0.12 -15.12
C ALA A 72 -0.80 0.11 -15.04
N TRP A 73 -1.22 1.31 -14.61
CA TRP A 73 -2.63 1.70 -14.51
C TRP A 73 -3.33 1.70 -15.87
N ALA A 74 -2.68 2.24 -16.91
CA ALA A 74 -3.20 2.24 -18.27
C ALA A 74 -3.37 0.81 -18.82
N LYS A 75 -2.40 -0.09 -18.57
CA LYS A 75 -2.50 -1.51 -18.95
C LYS A 75 -3.64 -2.20 -18.19
N PHE A 76 -3.79 -1.92 -16.89
CA PHE A 76 -4.90 -2.42 -16.08
C PHE A 76 -6.26 -1.99 -16.66
N ASN A 77 -6.46 -0.69 -16.89
CA ASN A 77 -7.73 -0.16 -17.42
C ASN A 77 -8.11 -0.79 -18.77
N ARG A 78 -7.15 -0.97 -19.68
CA ARG A 78 -7.38 -1.63 -20.97
C ARG A 78 -7.82 -3.09 -20.82
N ARG A 79 -7.28 -3.83 -19.84
CA ARG A 79 -7.70 -5.22 -19.56
C ARG A 79 -9.08 -5.25 -18.90
N ALA A 80 -9.28 -4.44 -17.87
CA ALA A 80 -10.54 -4.36 -17.13
C ALA A 80 -11.72 -3.99 -18.05
N ALA A 81 -11.51 -3.11 -19.03
CA ALA A 81 -12.51 -2.76 -20.03
C ALA A 81 -12.96 -3.95 -20.91
N LYS A 82 -12.04 -4.87 -21.23
CA LYS A 82 -12.30 -6.07 -22.05
C LYS A 82 -12.89 -7.23 -21.25
N ALA A 83 -12.62 -7.29 -19.95
CA ALA A 83 -13.06 -8.36 -19.07
C ALA A 83 -13.84 -7.82 -17.86
N LYS A 84 -14.95 -7.13 -18.15
CA LYS A 84 -15.79 -6.50 -17.13
C LYS A 84 -16.13 -7.48 -16.01
N GLY A 85 -15.86 -7.06 -14.78
CA GLY A 85 -16.18 -7.79 -13.56
C GLY A 85 -15.23 -8.95 -13.21
N ALA A 86 -14.16 -9.23 -13.97
CA ALA A 86 -13.19 -10.27 -13.60
C ALA A 86 -12.28 -9.84 -12.44
N VAL A 87 -11.92 -8.55 -12.39
CA VAL A 87 -11.04 -7.93 -11.41
C VAL A 87 -11.64 -6.62 -10.95
N GLY A 88 -11.56 -6.34 -9.64
CA GLY A 88 -11.83 -5.03 -9.07
C GLY A 88 -10.57 -4.37 -8.50
N VAL A 89 -10.61 -3.06 -8.37
CA VAL A 89 -9.60 -2.28 -7.64
C VAL A 89 -10.32 -1.36 -6.69
N TRP A 90 -9.77 -1.25 -5.48
CA TRP A 90 -10.19 -0.33 -4.45
C TRP A 90 -8.92 0.21 -3.79
N HIS A 91 -9.00 1.41 -3.25
CA HIS A 91 -7.95 2.00 -2.43
C HIS A 91 -8.60 2.98 -1.45
N GLU A 92 -8.01 3.11 -0.28
CA GLU A 92 -8.39 4.06 0.75
C GLU A 92 -7.13 4.81 1.18
N THR A 93 -7.21 6.14 1.23
CA THR A 93 -6.08 7.00 1.59
C THR A 93 -6.48 7.82 2.81
N TYR A 94 -5.69 7.71 3.87
CA TYR A 94 -5.89 8.45 5.11
C TYR A 94 -4.71 9.38 5.35
N ALA A 95 -4.98 10.67 5.48
CA ALA A 95 -4.02 11.60 6.06
C ALA A 95 -4.10 11.44 7.59
N VAL A 96 -3.04 10.91 8.18
CA VAL A 96 -3.00 10.56 9.61
C VAL A 96 -2.18 11.61 10.34
N ASP A 97 -2.83 12.36 11.23
CA ASP A 97 -2.18 13.32 12.15
C ASP A 97 -1.63 12.60 13.39
N LYS A 98 -2.48 11.78 14.04
CA LYS A 98 -2.12 11.01 15.23
C LYS A 98 -2.44 9.54 15.07
N HIS A 99 -1.56 8.70 15.60
CA HIS A 99 -1.74 7.25 15.62
C HIS A 99 -1.14 6.62 16.87
N GLU A 100 -1.52 5.38 17.15
CA GLU A 100 -0.82 4.51 18.08
C GLU A 100 -0.68 3.12 17.47
N SER A 101 0.40 2.44 17.83
CA SER A 101 0.66 1.06 17.44
C SER A 101 1.40 0.36 18.57
N VAL A 102 1.05 -0.91 18.80
CA VAL A 102 1.67 -1.76 19.81
C VAL A 102 1.99 -3.11 19.17
N TYR A 103 3.18 -3.62 19.47
CA TYR A 103 3.70 -4.87 18.94
C TYR A 103 4.13 -5.74 20.13
N VAL A 104 3.54 -6.92 20.29
CA VAL A 104 3.85 -7.87 21.37
C VAL A 104 4.20 -9.20 20.72
N GLU A 105 5.43 -9.68 20.97
CA GLU A 105 5.92 -10.99 20.50
C GLU A 105 5.73 -11.25 18.99
N THR A 106 5.78 -10.18 18.19
CA THR A 106 5.63 -10.24 16.73
C THR A 106 6.89 -9.73 16.04
N PRO A 107 7.24 -10.22 14.85
CA PRO A 107 8.25 -9.58 14.01
C PRO A 107 7.94 -8.10 13.81
N ARG A 108 8.99 -7.29 13.59
CA ARG A 108 8.81 -5.88 13.21
C ARG A 108 8.00 -5.83 11.92
N MET A 109 6.81 -5.23 11.95
CA MET A 109 5.83 -5.22 10.85
C MET A 109 4.98 -3.95 10.85
N GLY A 110 4.30 -3.68 9.74
CA GLY A 110 3.39 -2.54 9.61
C GLY A 110 4.11 -1.21 9.85
N LEU A 111 3.48 -0.31 10.61
CA LEU A 111 4.01 1.05 10.83
C LEU A 111 5.41 1.06 11.45
N ALA A 112 5.73 0.14 12.37
CA ALA A 112 7.07 0.04 12.95
C ALA A 112 8.17 -0.24 11.92
N LYS A 113 7.88 -0.83 10.74
CA LYS A 113 8.88 -0.91 9.66
C LYS A 113 9.07 0.43 8.94
N ALA A 114 8.01 1.21 8.82
CA ALA A 114 8.00 2.50 8.12
C ALA A 114 8.44 3.67 9.00
N THR A 115 8.42 3.51 10.32
CA THR A 115 8.76 4.55 11.31
C THR A 115 9.71 4.01 12.38
N GLU A 116 10.01 4.84 13.37
CA GLU A 116 10.72 4.43 14.57
C GLU A 116 9.88 3.42 15.39
N HIS A 117 10.58 2.47 16.03
CA HIS A 117 10.00 1.50 16.96
C HIS A 117 10.51 1.83 18.36
N VAL A 118 9.61 2.24 19.25
CA VAL A 118 9.94 2.78 20.58
C VAL A 118 9.34 1.93 21.70
N GLU A 119 9.93 2.00 22.89
CA GLU A 119 9.40 1.33 24.08
C GLU A 119 8.02 1.86 24.48
N VAL A 120 7.14 0.97 24.92
CA VAL A 120 5.81 1.34 25.42
C VAL A 120 5.94 1.90 26.84
N VAL A 121 5.78 3.22 26.98
CA VAL A 121 5.87 3.93 28.28
C VAL A 121 4.53 4.40 28.84
N ARG A 122 3.41 4.04 28.20
CA ARG A 122 2.04 4.43 28.57
C ARG A 122 1.09 3.24 28.53
N ASN A 123 0.19 3.18 29.51
CA ASN A 123 -0.63 2.01 29.78
C ASN A 123 -1.92 1.97 28.95
N SER A 124 -2.35 3.08 28.35
CA SER A 124 -3.54 3.12 27.49
C SER A 124 -3.26 3.65 26.08
N ALA A 125 -4.05 3.18 25.10
CA ALA A 125 -4.01 3.69 23.73
C ALA A 125 -4.29 5.20 23.67
N ARG A 126 -5.21 5.69 24.52
CA ARG A 126 -5.56 7.11 24.59
C ARG A 126 -4.37 7.97 25.01
N GLU A 127 -3.62 7.53 26.01
CA GLU A 127 -2.40 8.22 26.46
C GLU A 127 -1.31 8.21 25.39
N ARG A 128 -1.15 7.10 24.65
CA ARG A 128 -0.17 7.01 23.56
C ARG A 128 -0.50 7.96 22.41
N ILE A 129 -1.74 7.94 21.91
CA ILE A 129 -2.19 8.84 20.83
C ILE A 129 -2.00 10.32 21.23
N ALA A 130 -2.22 10.66 22.49
CA ALA A 130 -2.11 12.05 22.95
C ALA A 130 -0.69 12.63 22.86
N VAL A 131 0.34 11.76 22.93
CA VAL A 131 1.76 12.17 22.92
C VAL A 131 2.46 11.89 21.59
N THR A 132 1.86 11.10 20.68
CA THR A 132 2.32 10.97 19.30
C THR A 132 2.26 12.34 18.63
N ARG A 133 3.42 12.81 18.16
CA ARG A 133 3.59 14.07 17.43
C ARG A 133 3.40 13.88 15.94
#